data_AF-A0A941RGF1-F1
#
_entry.id   AF-A0A941RGF1-F1
#
_cell.length_a   1.000
_cell.length_b   1.000
_cell.length_c   1.000
_cell.angle_alpha   90.00
_cell.angle_beta   90.00
_cell.angle_gamma   90.00
#
_symmetry.space_group_name_H-M   'P 1'
#
loop_
_entity.id
_entity.type
_entity.pdbx_description
1 polymer ?
#
loop_
_entity_poly.entity_id
_entity_poly.type
_entity_poly.pdbx_seq_one_letter_code
_entity_poly.pdbx_strand_id
1 'polypeptide(L)'
;MKLPIGESDFRTLIDEKFNFVDKTLFIKEVITEAAKVILIRRPRRFGKTLNFSMLQYFFAPEVSSISTKGLFKGLKISQETIYEDYQGQYPVISLSFKDIKEDNFALAYDKIYEIIVSLYKNFSYLQKSDILPEELKFLYTRILKREANQAQLKDSLKTLTECLFMHHKKKPLFS
;
A
#
# COMPACT_ATOMS: atom_id res chain seq x y z
N MET A 1 2.80 30.47 3.44
CA MET A 1 2.15 29.27 3.99
C MET A 1 1.80 28.35 2.82
N LYS A 2 2.45 27.19 2.66
CA LYS A 2 2.05 26.21 1.62
C LYS A 2 0.88 25.38 2.16
N LEU A 3 -0.29 25.54 1.57
CA LEU A 3 -1.47 24.73 1.86
C LEU A 3 -1.48 23.52 0.90
N PRO A 4 -1.74 22.30 1.39
CA PRO A 4 -1.72 21.08 0.57
C PRO A 4 -3.02 20.92 -0.23
N ILE A 5 -3.34 21.90 -1.08
CA ILE A 5 -4.56 21.86 -1.88
C ILE A 5 -4.38 20.83 -3.00
N GLY A 6 -5.09 19.71 -2.90
CA GLY A 6 -5.04 18.64 -3.89
C GLY A 6 -3.95 17.60 -3.67
N GLU A 7 -3.02 17.85 -2.72
CA GLU A 7 -2.02 16.87 -2.32
C GLU A 7 -2.65 15.82 -1.39
N SER A 8 -2.38 14.56 -1.67
CA SER A 8 -2.94 13.42 -0.94
C SER A 8 -1.93 12.32 -0.65
N ASP A 9 -0.68 12.51 -1.04
CA ASP A 9 0.44 11.70 -0.64
C ASP A 9 1.05 12.21 0.67
N PHE A 10 1.06 11.36 1.69
CA PHE A 10 1.54 11.73 3.02
C PHE A 10 3.02 12.09 3.01
N ARG A 11 3.83 11.37 2.23
CA ARG A 11 5.25 11.65 2.18
C ARG A 11 5.53 13.01 1.56
N THR A 12 4.89 13.36 0.45
CA THR A 12 5.01 14.69 -0.17
C THR A 12 4.69 15.79 0.85
N LEU A 13 3.69 15.59 1.71
CA LEU A 13 3.38 16.57 2.77
C LEU A 13 4.53 16.80 3.74
N ILE A 14 5.20 15.73 4.15
CA ILE A 14 6.33 15.79 5.10
C ILE A 14 7.57 16.38 4.41
N ASP A 15 7.95 15.85 3.25
CA ASP A 15 9.19 16.21 2.55
C ASP A 15 9.15 17.67 2.07
N GLU A 16 8.01 18.14 1.56
CA GLU A 16 7.83 19.54 1.14
C GLU A 16 7.47 20.52 2.27
N LYS A 17 7.37 20.03 3.52
CA LYS A 17 7.04 20.83 4.71
C LYS A 17 5.72 21.61 4.54
N PHE A 18 4.69 20.96 4.01
CA PHE A 18 3.35 21.54 3.95
C PHE A 18 2.80 21.77 5.36
N ASN A 19 2.01 22.82 5.54
CA ASN A 19 1.25 22.97 6.77
C ASN A 19 0.04 22.05 6.71
N PHE A 20 0.01 21.02 7.55
CA PHE A 20 -1.13 20.11 7.69
C PHE A 20 -1.49 19.93 9.16
N VAL A 21 -2.74 19.56 9.41
CA VAL A 21 -3.19 19.19 10.77
C VAL A 21 -2.69 17.78 11.04
N ASP A 22 -1.82 17.63 12.04
CA ASP A 22 -1.33 16.31 12.46
C ASP A 22 -2.47 15.44 13.02
N LYS A 23 -2.85 14.46 12.20
CA LYS A 23 -3.85 13.42 12.46
C LYS A 23 -3.23 12.02 12.60
N THR A 24 -1.92 11.90 12.85
CA THR A 24 -1.27 10.59 12.88
C THR A 24 -1.77 9.70 14.02
N LEU A 25 -2.42 10.24 15.06
CA LEU A 25 -3.08 9.44 16.09
C LEU A 25 -4.20 8.55 15.54
N PHE A 26 -4.72 8.83 14.35
CA PHE A 26 -5.63 7.92 13.64
C PHE A 26 -5.00 6.52 13.43
N ILE A 27 -3.68 6.43 13.27
CA ILE A 27 -2.97 5.14 13.17
C ILE A 27 -3.15 4.32 14.45
N LYS A 28 -3.05 4.96 15.62
CA LYS A 28 -3.28 4.31 16.91
C LYS A 28 -4.70 3.79 17.01
N GLU A 29 -5.68 4.61 16.66
CA GLU A 29 -7.09 4.19 16.62
C GLU A 29 -7.28 2.93 15.76
N VAL A 30 -6.70 2.93 14.55
CA VAL A 30 -6.74 1.78 13.62
C VAL A 30 -6.11 0.52 14.20
N ILE A 31 -4.98 0.63 14.91
CA ILE A 31 -4.27 -0.52 15.51
C ILE A 31 -5.03 -1.06 16.72
N THR A 32 -5.61 -0.19 17.54
CA THR A 32 -6.32 -0.57 18.77
C THR A 32 -7.73 -1.08 18.53
N GLU A 33 -8.28 -0.85 17.33
CA GLU A 33 -9.60 -1.30 16.96
C GLU A 33 -9.65 -2.84 16.87
N ALA A 34 -10.63 -3.46 17.54
CA ALA A 34 -10.76 -4.92 17.58
C ALA A 34 -11.34 -5.51 16.28
N ALA A 35 -11.69 -4.66 15.31
CA ALA A 35 -12.32 -5.07 14.07
C ALA A 35 -11.32 -5.71 13.10
N LYS A 36 -11.68 -6.90 12.58
CA LYS A 36 -10.93 -7.58 11.51
C LYS A 36 -10.92 -6.81 10.18
N VAL A 37 -11.89 -5.90 9.99
CA VAL A 37 -12.05 -5.06 8.80
C VAL A 37 -12.47 -3.68 9.26
N ILE A 38 -11.73 -2.65 8.85
CA ILE A 38 -12.01 -1.25 9.19
C ILE A 38 -12.57 -0.54 7.97
N LEU A 39 -13.87 -0.19 8.02
CA LEU A 39 -14.53 0.60 6.97
C LEU A 39 -14.53 2.08 7.33
N ILE A 40 -13.69 2.86 6.63
CA ILE A 40 -13.69 4.32 6.78
C ILE A 40 -14.87 4.92 5.98
N ARG A 41 -16.01 5.20 6.64
CA ARG A 41 -17.23 5.81 6.03
C ARG A 41 -16.93 7.18 5.40
N ARG A 42 -17.72 7.64 4.42
CA ARG A 42 -17.38 8.75 3.47
C ARG A 42 -18.02 10.13 3.78
N PRO A 43 -17.46 10.94 4.68
CA PRO A 43 -17.61 12.40 4.63
C PRO A 43 -16.73 13.00 3.52
N ARG A 44 -17.24 13.97 2.75
CA ARG A 44 -16.45 14.70 1.73
C ARG A 44 -15.34 15.53 2.41
N ARG A 45 -14.17 15.64 1.76
CA ARG A 45 -12.99 16.44 2.18
C ARG A 45 -12.29 16.03 3.49
N PHE A 46 -12.54 14.81 3.98
CA PHE A 46 -11.95 14.35 5.25
C PHE A 46 -10.48 13.86 5.15
N GLY A 47 -9.81 14.02 3.99
CA GLY A 47 -8.41 13.60 3.82
C GLY A 47 -8.21 12.08 3.70
N LYS A 48 -9.17 11.36 3.11
CA LYS A 48 -9.13 9.89 3.05
C LYS A 48 -7.93 9.31 2.32
N THR A 49 -7.66 9.79 1.11
CA THR A 49 -6.51 9.34 0.31
C THR A 49 -5.21 9.60 1.07
N LEU A 50 -5.13 10.75 1.73
CA LEU A 50 -4.02 11.07 2.64
C LEU A 50 -3.94 10.09 3.83
N ASN A 51 -5.05 9.74 4.45
CA ASN A 51 -5.05 8.77 5.55
C ASN A 51 -4.62 7.37 5.09
N PHE A 52 -5.05 6.92 3.91
CA PHE A 52 -4.60 5.65 3.33
C PHE A 52 -3.11 5.67 3.00
N SER A 53 -2.63 6.73 2.36
CA SER A 53 -1.20 6.95 2.11
C SER A 53 -0.41 6.97 3.43
N MET A 54 -0.91 7.66 4.46
CA MET A 54 -0.30 7.70 5.79
C MET A 54 -0.23 6.31 6.44
N LEU A 55 -1.30 5.51 6.39
CA LEU A 55 -1.27 4.13 6.90
C LEU A 55 -0.28 3.27 6.11
N GLN A 56 -0.22 3.42 4.78
CA GLN A 56 0.73 2.72 3.94
C GLN A 56 2.18 3.04 4.34
N TYR A 57 2.52 4.33 4.46
CA TYR A 57 3.86 4.75 4.89
C TYR A 57 4.18 4.37 6.35
N PHE A 58 3.17 4.27 7.20
CA PHE A 58 3.39 3.87 8.59
C PHE A 58 3.78 2.40 8.68
N PHE A 59 2.97 1.50 8.12
CA PHE A 59 3.20 0.06 8.28
C PHE A 59 4.30 -0.48 7.37
N ALA A 60 4.47 0.08 6.16
CA ALA A 60 5.44 -0.43 5.19
C ALA A 60 6.88 -0.01 5.52
N PRO A 61 7.88 -0.89 5.44
CA PRO A 61 9.29 -0.51 5.57
C PRO A 61 9.77 0.38 4.42
N GLU A 62 9.18 0.16 3.24
CA GLU A 62 9.42 0.90 2.02
C GLU A 62 8.13 1.03 1.20
N VAL A 63 8.01 2.12 0.45
CA VAL A 63 6.94 2.32 -0.53
C VAL A 63 7.62 2.74 -1.84
N SER A 64 7.33 2.00 -2.92
CA SER A 64 7.96 2.19 -4.23
C SER A 64 9.49 2.25 -4.16
N SER A 65 10.08 1.30 -3.40
CA SER A 65 11.53 1.18 -3.16
C SER A 65 12.18 2.35 -2.40
N ILE A 66 11.39 3.14 -1.69
CA ILE A 66 11.89 4.22 -0.85
C ILE A 66 11.54 3.97 0.61
N SER A 67 12.55 4.02 1.47
CA SER A 67 12.39 3.77 2.91
C SER A 67 11.41 4.75 3.56
N THR A 68 10.58 4.25 4.47
CA THR A 68 9.65 5.05 5.27
C THR A 68 10.25 5.52 6.60
N LYS A 69 11.48 5.10 6.89
CA LYS A 69 12.16 5.39 8.16
C LYS A 69 12.30 6.90 8.35
N GLY A 70 11.79 7.39 9.48
CA GLY A 70 11.90 8.80 9.87
C GLY A 70 10.79 9.71 9.35
N LEU A 71 9.89 9.23 8.47
CA LEU A 71 8.77 10.05 7.96
C LEU A 71 7.84 10.56 9.07
N PHE A 72 7.72 9.81 10.17
CA PHE A 72 6.84 10.16 11.29
C PHE A 72 7.57 10.86 12.44
N LYS A 73 8.87 11.14 12.31
CA LYS A 73 9.66 11.74 13.39
C LYS A 73 9.08 13.11 13.77
N GLY A 74 8.73 13.27 15.04
CA GLY A 74 8.19 14.53 15.56
C GLY A 74 6.69 14.71 15.36
N LEU A 75 5.99 13.72 14.79
CA LEU A 75 4.53 13.67 14.75
C LEU A 75 3.98 12.99 16.01
N LYS A 76 2.71 13.21 16.32
CA LYS A 76 2.09 12.68 17.55
C LYS A 76 2.22 11.17 17.69
N ILE A 77 2.11 10.42 16.59
CA ILE A 77 2.20 8.95 16.62
C ILE A 77 3.59 8.48 17.05
N SER A 78 4.66 9.26 16.81
CA SER A 78 6.02 8.86 17.21
C SER A 78 6.27 8.95 18.71
N GLN A 79 5.32 9.47 19.48
CA GLN A 79 5.37 9.53 20.94
C GLN A 79 4.53 8.40 21.58
N GLU A 80 3.82 7.61 20.78
CA GLU A 80 2.98 6.53 21.25
C GLU A 80 3.78 5.24 21.43
N THR A 81 3.45 4.44 22.45
CA THR A 81 4.18 3.21 22.79
C THR A 81 4.17 2.17 21.67
N ILE A 82 3.11 2.14 20.86
CA ILE A 82 2.94 1.22 19.73
C ILE A 82 3.82 1.58 18.51
N TYR A 83 4.51 2.72 18.52
CA TYR A 83 5.19 3.22 17.32
C TYR A 83 6.26 2.26 16.81
N GLU A 84 7.18 1.84 17.69
CA GLU A 84 8.30 0.94 17.35
C GLU A 84 7.80 -0.46 16.95
N ASP A 85 6.69 -0.91 17.53
CA ASP A 85 6.13 -2.24 17.30
C ASP A 85 5.49 -2.40 15.90
N TYR A 86 5.08 -1.30 15.27
CA TYR A 86 4.33 -1.34 14.01
C TYR A 86 4.95 -0.53 12.87
N GLN A 87 5.74 0.51 13.15
CA GLN A 87 6.34 1.35 12.10
C GLN A 87 7.30 0.53 11.23
N GLY A 88 7.01 0.45 9.94
CA GLY A 88 7.83 -0.25 8.96
C GLY A 88 7.85 -1.77 9.15
N GLN A 89 6.90 -2.33 9.91
CA GLN A 89 6.94 -3.73 10.31
C GLN A 89 6.17 -4.67 9.40
N TYR A 90 5.39 -4.20 8.43
CA TYR A 90 4.49 -5.04 7.63
C TYR A 90 4.57 -4.74 6.14
N PRO A 91 4.54 -5.74 5.24
CA PRO A 91 4.27 -5.47 3.84
C PRO A 91 2.83 -4.98 3.66
N VAL A 92 2.63 -3.91 2.90
CA VAL A 92 1.31 -3.28 2.71
C VAL A 92 0.90 -3.29 1.24
N ILE A 93 -0.16 -4.02 0.92
CA ILE A 93 -0.81 -4.02 -0.40
C ILE A 93 -1.79 -2.85 -0.45
N SER A 94 -1.56 -1.89 -1.34
CA SER A 94 -2.50 -0.82 -1.63
C SER A 94 -2.95 -0.81 -3.08
N LEU A 95 -4.26 -0.72 -3.29
CA LEU A 95 -4.92 -0.81 -4.59
C LEU A 95 -6.04 0.23 -4.68
N SER A 96 -6.10 0.96 -5.79
CA SER A 96 -7.17 1.89 -6.09
C SER A 96 -7.80 1.57 -7.43
N PHE A 97 -9.11 1.36 -7.43
CA PHE A 97 -9.91 1.19 -8.64
C PHE A 97 -10.65 2.47 -9.05
N LYS A 98 -10.35 3.60 -8.40
CA LYS A 98 -11.06 4.89 -8.59
C LYS A 98 -11.01 5.38 -10.04
N ASP A 99 -9.94 5.08 -10.75
CA ASP A 99 -9.69 5.59 -12.09
C ASP A 99 -10.21 4.66 -13.20
N ILE A 100 -10.83 3.53 -12.83
CA ILE A 100 -11.60 2.71 -13.77
C ILE A 100 -12.94 3.40 -14.04
N LYS A 101 -13.13 3.82 -15.29
CA LYS A 101 -14.32 4.57 -15.78
C LYS A 101 -14.85 4.03 -17.10
N GLU A 102 -14.29 2.91 -17.54
CA GLU A 102 -14.58 2.27 -18.81
C GLU A 102 -16.02 1.76 -18.86
N ASP A 103 -16.63 1.86 -20.03
CA ASP A 103 -18.03 1.53 -20.29
C ASP A 103 -18.22 0.09 -20.77
N ASN A 104 -17.13 -0.63 -21.06
CA ASN A 104 -17.16 -2.01 -21.52
C ASN A 104 -16.16 -2.88 -20.77
N PHE A 105 -16.47 -4.18 -20.74
CA PHE A 105 -15.73 -5.17 -19.99
C PHE A 105 -14.28 -5.32 -20.44
N ALA A 106 -14.01 -5.27 -21.74
CA ALA A 106 -12.66 -5.47 -22.27
C ALA A 106 -11.70 -4.36 -21.79
N LEU A 107 -12.10 -3.10 -21.93
CA LEU A 107 -11.29 -1.97 -21.46
C LEU A 107 -11.17 -1.95 -19.93
N ALA A 108 -12.25 -2.27 -19.20
CA ALA A 108 -12.21 -2.36 -17.73
C ALA A 108 -11.26 -3.48 -17.27
N TYR A 109 -11.27 -4.63 -17.95
CA TYR A 109 -10.36 -5.74 -17.68
C TYR A 109 -8.90 -5.32 -17.90
N ASP A 110 -8.61 -4.63 -19.01
CA ASP A 110 -7.27 -4.13 -19.29
C ASP A 110 -6.80 -3.18 -18.18
N LYS A 111 -7.66 -2.25 -17.72
CA LYS A 111 -7.34 -1.35 -16.58
C LYS A 111 -7.05 -2.09 -15.29
N ILE A 112 -7.84 -3.11 -14.96
CA ILE A 112 -7.58 -3.96 -13.79
C ILE A 112 -6.20 -4.62 -13.93
N TYR A 113 -5.88 -5.14 -15.12
CA TYR A 113 -4.55 -5.70 -15.39
C TYR A 113 -3.45 -4.65 -15.14
N GLU A 114 -3.60 -3.41 -15.63
CA GLU A 114 -2.60 -2.36 -15.42
C GLU A 114 -2.38 -2.04 -13.93
N ILE A 115 -3.47 -2.04 -13.15
CA ILE A 115 -3.43 -1.83 -11.69
C ILE A 115 -2.67 -2.98 -11.01
N ILE A 116 -2.95 -4.24 -11.37
CA ILE A 116 -2.24 -5.40 -10.83
C ILE A 116 -0.75 -5.36 -11.21
N VAL A 117 -0.41 -5.03 -12.45
CA VAL A 117 1.01 -4.88 -12.87
C VAL A 117 1.71 -3.81 -12.04
N SER A 118 1.06 -2.67 -11.83
CA SER A 118 1.60 -1.58 -11.02
C SER A 118 1.81 -2.01 -9.56
N LEU A 119 0.87 -2.78 -9.00
CA LEU A 119 1.02 -3.37 -7.68
C LEU A 119 2.25 -4.29 -7.62
N TYR A 120 2.42 -5.18 -8.59
CA TYR A 120 3.58 -6.07 -8.65
C TYR A 120 4.90 -5.30 -8.81
N LYS A 121 4.93 -4.19 -9.55
CA LYS A 121 6.14 -3.36 -9.66
C LYS A 121 6.60 -2.83 -8.29
N ASN A 122 5.66 -2.46 -7.42
CA ASN A 122 5.96 -1.98 -6.06
C ASN A 122 6.65 -3.03 -5.18
N PHE A 123 6.53 -4.32 -5.51
CA PHE A 123 7.18 -5.42 -4.80
C PHE A 123 8.22 -6.15 -5.66
N SER A 124 8.80 -5.48 -6.66
CA SER A 124 9.73 -6.08 -7.63
C SER A 124 10.95 -6.77 -6.98
N TYR A 125 11.34 -6.37 -5.76
CA TYR A 125 12.39 -7.03 -5.00
C TYR A 125 12.12 -8.53 -4.75
N LEU A 126 10.84 -8.95 -4.74
CA LEU A 126 10.46 -10.36 -4.58
C LEU A 126 11.00 -11.25 -5.69
N GLN A 127 11.23 -10.74 -6.90
CA GLN A 127 11.84 -11.52 -7.98
C GLN A 127 13.26 -11.99 -7.64
N LYS A 128 13.96 -11.25 -6.78
CA LYS A 128 15.32 -11.56 -6.32
C LYS A 128 15.32 -12.32 -4.98
N SER A 129 14.15 -12.71 -4.47
CA SER A 129 14.05 -13.41 -3.19
C SER A 129 14.55 -14.86 -3.31
N ASP A 130 15.55 -15.22 -2.52
CA ASP A 130 16.08 -16.60 -2.46
C ASP A 130 15.07 -17.59 -1.85
N ILE A 131 14.07 -17.10 -1.13
CA ILE A 131 13.04 -17.92 -0.47
C ILE A 131 11.93 -18.37 -1.44
N LEU A 132 11.68 -17.60 -2.50
CA LEU A 132 10.52 -17.87 -3.36
C LEU A 132 10.82 -19.02 -4.34
N PRO A 133 9.90 -19.99 -4.50
CA PRO A 133 10.00 -21.00 -5.54
C PRO A 133 10.05 -20.39 -6.94
N GLU A 134 10.79 -21.04 -7.84
CA GLU A 134 10.92 -20.59 -9.24
C GLU A 134 9.58 -20.50 -9.98
N GLU A 135 8.62 -21.37 -9.64
CA GLU A 135 7.27 -21.31 -10.21
C GLU A 135 6.54 -19.99 -9.87
N LEU A 136 6.64 -19.53 -8.61
CA LEU A 136 6.05 -18.26 -8.20
C LEU A 136 6.77 -17.09 -8.84
N LYS A 137 8.11 -17.13 -8.95
CA LYS A 137 8.90 -16.10 -9.65
C LYS A 137 8.55 -16.05 -11.14
N PHE A 138 8.32 -17.20 -11.77
CA PHE A 138 7.88 -17.30 -13.16
C PHE A 138 6.51 -16.64 -13.35
N LEU A 139 5.52 -16.97 -12.51
CA LEU A 139 4.21 -16.34 -12.55
C LEU A 139 4.29 -14.82 -12.31
N TYR A 140 5.11 -14.39 -11.35
CA TYR A 140 5.37 -12.99 -11.06
C TYR A 140 5.89 -12.23 -12.29
N THR A 141 6.86 -12.84 -12.98
CA THR A 141 7.46 -12.28 -14.21
C THR A 141 6.43 -12.17 -15.32
N ARG A 142 5.58 -13.18 -15.50
CA ARG A 142 4.51 -13.17 -16.50
C ARG A 142 3.49 -12.07 -16.24
N ILE A 143 3.10 -11.84 -14.99
CA ILE A 143 2.20 -10.74 -14.63
C ILE A 143 2.84 -9.41 -15.02
N LEU A 144 4.09 -9.16 -14.65
CA LEU A 144 4.79 -7.92 -14.99
C LEU A 144 4.94 -7.68 -16.50
N LYS A 145 5.13 -8.75 -17.28
CA LYS A 145 5.23 -8.68 -18.75
C LYS A 145 3.88 -8.61 -19.47
N ARG A 146 2.76 -8.64 -18.75
CA ARG A 146 1.40 -8.77 -19.30
C ARG A 146 1.17 -10.05 -20.11
N GLU A 147 1.85 -11.13 -19.73
CA GLU A 147 1.77 -12.45 -20.36
C GLU A 147 0.93 -13.45 -19.54
N ALA A 148 0.48 -13.06 -18.34
CA ALA A 148 -0.40 -13.90 -17.52
C ALA A 148 -1.82 -13.95 -18.11
N ASN A 149 -2.41 -15.14 -18.14
CA ASN A 149 -3.77 -15.36 -18.63
C ASN A 149 -4.83 -14.94 -17.59
N GLN A 150 -6.12 -15.03 -17.94
CA GLN A 150 -7.21 -14.64 -17.06
C GLN A 150 -7.24 -15.39 -15.72
N ALA A 151 -6.96 -16.70 -15.73
CA ALA A 151 -6.94 -17.50 -14.50
C ALA A 151 -5.79 -17.08 -13.58
N GLN A 152 -4.61 -16.84 -14.15
CA GLN A 152 -3.43 -16.34 -13.43
C GLN A 152 -3.65 -14.93 -12.89
N LEU A 153 -4.31 -14.06 -13.65
CA LEU A 153 -4.63 -12.71 -13.19
C LEU A 153 -5.66 -12.74 -12.05
N LYS A 154 -6.67 -13.62 -12.13
CA LYS A 154 -7.67 -13.81 -11.08
C LYS A 154 -7.03 -14.17 -9.74
N ASP A 155 -6.02 -15.03 -9.75
CA ASP A 155 -5.34 -15.47 -8.52
C ASP A 155 -4.15 -14.57 -8.13
N SER A 156 -3.89 -13.50 -8.88
CA SER A 156 -2.70 -12.65 -8.71
C SER A 156 -2.56 -12.07 -7.30
N LEU A 157 -3.64 -11.53 -6.71
CA LEU A 157 -3.58 -10.99 -5.34
C LEU A 157 -3.28 -12.06 -4.29
N LYS A 158 -3.80 -13.28 -4.48
CA LYS A 158 -3.51 -14.42 -3.61
C LYS A 158 -2.03 -14.80 -3.73
N THR A 159 -1.54 -14.96 -4.96
CA THR A 159 -0.12 -15.24 -5.25
C THR A 159 0.79 -14.18 -4.63
N LEU A 160 0.50 -12.89 -4.79
CA LEU A 160 1.30 -11.83 -4.21
C LEU A 160 1.31 -11.89 -2.68
N THR A 161 0.16 -12.17 -2.06
CA THR A 161 0.05 -12.31 -0.60
C THR A 161 0.90 -13.46 -0.10
N GLU A 162 0.89 -14.60 -0.79
CA GLU A 162 1.72 -15.76 -0.49
C GLU A 162 3.21 -15.43 -0.62
N CYS A 163 3.63 -14.77 -1.71
CA CYS A 163 5.01 -14.35 -1.90
C CYS A 163 5.50 -13.41 -0.78
N LEU A 164 4.69 -12.42 -0.41
CA LEU A 164 5.02 -11.48 0.66
C LEU A 164 5.12 -12.19 2.01
N PHE A 165 4.19 -13.10 2.32
CA PHE A 165 4.23 -13.89 3.54
C PHE A 165 5.47 -14.79 3.60
N MET A 166 5.81 -15.46 2.49
CA MET A 166 7.01 -16.32 2.43
C MET A 166 8.29 -15.52 2.66
N HIS A 167 8.42 -14.34 2.05
CA HIS A 167 9.60 -13.49 2.14
C HIS A 167 9.74 -12.80 3.51
N HIS A 168 8.67 -12.15 3.99
CA HIS A 168 8.71 -11.34 5.21
C HIS A 168 8.38 -12.10 6.50
N LYS A 169 7.87 -13.34 6.39
CA LYS A 169 7.32 -14.13 7.51
C LYS A 169 6.23 -13.39 8.31
N LYS A 170 5.61 -12.38 7.70
CA LYS A 170 4.53 -11.57 8.27
C LYS A 170 3.36 -11.51 7.28
N LYS A 171 2.14 -11.53 7.81
CA LYS A 171 0.93 -11.41 7.00
C LYS A 171 0.86 -10.00 6.41
N PRO A 172 0.66 -9.84 5.09
CA PRO A 172 0.50 -8.53 4.48
C PRO A 172 -0.77 -7.83 4.97
N LEU A 173 -0.68 -6.52 5.14
CA LEU A 173 -1.83 -5.66 5.40
C LEU A 173 -2.40 -5.16 4.08
N PHE A 174 -3.72 -5.02 4.01
CA PHE A 174 -4.41 -4.39 2.89
C PHE A 174 -4.85 -3.00 3.30
N SER A 175 -4.48 -1.98 2.51
CA SER A 175 -4.82 -0.57 2.75
C SER A 175 -5.47 0.09 1.54
#